data_AF-A0AA38TNZ5-F1
#
_entry.id   AF-A0AA38TNZ5-F1
#
_cell.length_a   1.000
_cell.length_b   1.000
_cell.length_c   1.000
_cell.angle_alpha   90.00
_cell.angle_beta   90.00
_cell.angle_gamma   90.00
#
_symmetry.space_group_name_H-M   'P 1'
#
loop_
_entity.id
_entity.type
_entity.pdbx_description
1 polymer ?
#
loop_
_entity_poly.entity_id
_entity_poly.type
_entity_poly.pdbx_seq_one_letter_code
_entity_poly.pdbx_strand_id
1 'polypeptide(L)' 'MPTVRLVELIEWVRRFKSWTKIKRNVGWIEKIVDPSISGKYDQTAIENFVRIALQCVEEDIEARPSMSQV' A
#
# COMPACT_ATOMS: atom_id res chain seq x y z
N MET A 1 -20.65 -6.37 -1.94
CA MET A 1 -19.29 -5.84 -1.73
C MET A 1 -19.29 -4.44 -2.31
N PRO A 2 -19.16 -3.37 -1.51
CA PRO A 2 -19.26 -2.03 -2.04
C PRO A 2 -18.00 -1.77 -2.86
N THR A 3 -18.20 -1.42 -4.12
CA THR A 3 -17.18 -0.98 -5.08
C THR A 3 -16.38 0.16 -4.47
N VAL A 4 -15.20 -0.13 -3.94
CA VAL A 4 -14.21 0.89 -3.57
C VAL A 4 -13.94 1.68 -4.85
N ARG A 5 -14.35 2.94 -4.89
CA ARG A 5 -14.08 3.77 -6.07
C ARG A 5 -12.57 3.97 -6.14
N LEU A 6 -12.00 3.82 -7.33
CA LEU A 6 -10.55 3.93 -7.54
C LEU A 6 -9.95 5.20 -6.90
N VAL A 7 -10.72 6.29 -6.89
CA VAL A 7 -10.36 7.58 -6.27
C VAL A 7 -10.19 7.50 -4.75
N GLU A 8 -11.03 6.76 -4.03
CA GLU A 8 -10.95 6.58 -2.57
C GLU A 8 -9.72 5.75 -2.19
N LEU A 9 -9.40 4.74 -3.01
CA LEU A 9 -8.20 3.93 -2.83
C LEU A 9 -6.93 4.75 -3.02
N ILE A 10 -6.87 5.57 -4.08
CA ILE A 10 -5.70 6.43 -4.36
C ILE A 10 -5.47 7.44 -3.24
N GLU A 11 -6.53 8.11 -2.76
CA GLU A 11 -6.42 9.04 -1.62
C GLU A 11 -5.98 8.34 -0.34
N TRP A 12 -6.52 7.15 -0.06
CA TRP A 12 -6.13 6.35 1.08
C TRP A 12 -4.64 5.95 1.01
N VAL A 13 -4.17 5.48 -0.15
CA VAL A 13 -2.76 5.12 -0.37
C VAL A 13 -1.83 6.34 -0.25
N ARG A 14 -2.23 7.52 -0.75
CA ARG A 14 -1.45 8.75 -0.55
C ARG A 14 -1.33 9.14 0.91
N ARG A 15 -2.43 9.07 1.66
CA ARG A 15 -2.42 9.29 3.11
C ARG A 15 -1.60 8.22 3.85
N PHE A 16 -1.48 7.04 3.26
CA PHE A 16 -0.65 5.97 3.78
C PHE A 16 0.86 6.25 3.64
N LYS A 17 1.29 6.89 2.53
CA LYS A 17 2.69 7.31 2.30
C LYS A 17 3.22 8.23 3.40
N SER A 18 2.38 9.14 3.91
CA SER A 18 2.74 10.00 5.03
C SER A 18 2.78 9.23 6.36
N TRP A 19 1.90 8.23 6.53
CA TRP A 19 1.83 7.38 7.71
C TRP A 19 3.03 6.44 7.86
N THR A 20 3.49 5.80 6.77
CA THR A 20 4.65 4.88 6.76
C THR A 20 5.96 5.59 7.08
N LYS A 21 6.10 6.86 6.72
CA LYS A 21 7.27 7.70 7.08
C LYS A 21 7.38 7.96 8.59
N ILE A 22 6.26 7.93 9.33
CA ILE A 22 6.17 8.34 10.74
C ILE A 22 6.28 7.15 11.72
N LYS A 23 5.87 5.93 11.34
CA LYS A 23 5.72 4.79 12.27
C LYS A 23 6.42 3.50 11.86
N ARG A 24 7.74 3.52 11.67
CA ARG A 24 8.54 2.28 11.58
C ARG A 24 8.52 1.40 12.86
N ASN A 25 7.81 1.80 13.92
CA ASN A 25 7.86 1.18 15.25
C ASN A 25 6.52 0.61 15.78
N VAL A 26 5.41 0.67 15.04
CA VAL A 26 4.12 0.12 15.53
C VAL A 26 3.37 -0.54 14.39
N GLY A 27 2.94 -1.79 14.60
CA GLY A 27 2.20 -2.67 13.69
C GLY A 27 1.18 -1.97 12.81
N TRP A 28 1.67 -1.46 11.69
CA TRP A 28 0.89 -0.73 10.69
C TRP A 28 0.37 -1.68 9.62
N ILE A 29 1.07 -2.80 9.41
CA ILE A 29 0.70 -3.83 8.45
C ILE A 29 -0.66 -4.42 8.83
N GLU A 30 -0.88 -4.67 10.12
CA GLU A 30 -2.13 -5.17 10.68
C GLU A 30 -3.31 -4.20 10.49
N LYS A 31 -3.05 -2.93 10.17
CA LYS A 31 -4.09 -1.92 9.89
C LYS A 31 -4.51 -1.86 8.43
N ILE A 32 -3.72 -2.46 7.54
CA ILE A 32 -3.96 -2.43 6.09
C ILE A 32 -4.29 -3.80 5.52
N VAL A 33 -3.79 -4.85 6.16
CA VAL A 33 -4.05 -6.20 5.73
C VAL A 33 -5.47 -6.58 6.14
N ASP A 34 -6.17 -7.28 5.23
CA ASP A 34 -7.49 -7.81 5.53
C ASP A 34 -7.43 -8.70 6.79
N PRO A 35 -8.28 -8.45 7.80
CA PRO A 35 -8.27 -9.21 9.05
C PRO A 35 -8.41 -10.73 8.87
N SER A 36 -9.06 -11.19 7.78
CA SER A 36 -9.24 -12.62 7.49
C SER A 36 -7.93 -13.37 7.20
N ILE A 37 -6.89 -12.64 6.79
CA ILE A 37 -5.55 -13.18 6.53
C ILE A 37 -4.52 -12.73 7.57
N SER A 38 -4.96 -12.13 8.68
CA SER A 38 -4.08 -11.73 9.78
C SER A 38 -3.20 -12.88 10.27
N GLY A 39 -1.90 -12.62 10.40
CA GLY A 39 -0.90 -13.64 10.79
C GLY A 39 -0.63 -14.73 9.75
N LYS A 40 -1.23 -14.66 8.55
CA LYS A 40 -1.04 -15.61 7.44
C LYS A 40 -0.24 -15.02 6.28
N TYR A 41 0.52 -13.97 6.53
CA TYR A 41 1.36 -13.31 5.55
C TYR A 41 2.77 -13.13 6.10
N ASP A 42 3.74 -13.10 5.20
CA ASP A 42 5.08 -12.61 5.53
C ASP A 42 5.05 -11.08 5.61
N GLN A 43 5.49 -10.53 6.73
CA GLN A 43 5.49 -9.07 6.94
C GLN A 43 6.35 -8.38 5.88
N THR A 44 7.54 -8.92 5.56
CA THR A 44 8.43 -8.34 4.55
C THR A 44 7.81 -8.36 3.15
N ALA A 45 7.09 -9.41 2.79
CA ALA A 45 6.33 -9.47 1.55
C ALA A 45 5.25 -8.37 1.47
N ILE A 46 4.49 -8.13 2.54
CA ILE A 46 3.50 -7.05 2.56
C ILE A 46 4.16 -5.67 2.48
N GLU A 47 5.27 -5.44 3.18
CA GLU A 47 6.01 -4.17 3.07
C GLU A 47 6.47 -3.90 1.64
N ASN A 48 6.99 -4.91 0.95
CA ASN A 48 7.38 -4.81 -0.44
C ASN A 48 6.18 -4.57 -1.37
N PHE A 49 5.07 -5.28 -1.15
CA PHE A 49 3.84 -5.10 -1.92
C PHE A 49 3.31 -3.67 -1.81
N VAL A 50 3.26 -3.13 -0.59
CA VAL A 50 2.86 -1.74 -0.31
C VAL A 50 3.80 -0.76 -0.99
N ARG A 51 5.11 -0.99 -0.97
CA ARG A 51 6.08 -0.14 -1.66
C ARG A 51 5.80 -0.07 -3.16
N ILE A 52 5.56 -1.21 -3.80
CA ILE A 52 5.24 -1.28 -5.23
C ILE A 52 3.89 -0.60 -5.50
N ALA A 53 2.87 -0.87 -4.69
CA ALA A 53 1.56 -0.23 -4.82
C ALA A 53 1.64 1.30 -4.71
N LEU A 54 2.46 1.83 -3.80
CA LEU A 54 2.73 3.27 -3.68
C LEU A 54 3.39 3.83 -4.93
N GLN A 55 4.37 3.12 -5.50
CA GLN A 55 5.04 3.52 -6.75
C GLN A 55 4.07 3.53 -7.95
N CYS A 56 3.17 2.56 -8.04
CA CYS A 56 2.16 2.49 -9.12
C CYS A 56 1.20 3.69 -9.12
N VAL A 57 0.96 4.32 -7.97
CA VAL A 57 0.02 5.43 -7.83
C VAL A 57 0.70 6.80 -7.65
N GLU A 58 1.99 6.89 -7.94
CA GLU A 58 2.69 8.18 -7.93
C GLU A 58 1.99 9.20 -8.84
N GLU A 59 1.96 10.46 -8.40
CA GLU A 59 1.38 11.55 -9.19
C GLU A 59 2.21 11.83 -10.43
N ASP A 60 3.54 11.78 -10.27
CA ASP A 60 4.47 11.81 -11.38
C ASP A 60 4.36 10.51 -12.18
N ILE A 61 3.89 10.64 -13.41
CA ILE A 61 3.67 9.51 -14.32
C ILE A 61 5.01 8.83 -14.67
N GLU A 62 6.09 9.60 -14.77
CA GLU A 62 7.42 9.08 -15.12
C GLU A 62 8.07 8.33 -13.93
N ALA A 63 7.58 8.56 -12.71
CA ALA A 63 8.00 7.84 -11.52
C ALA A 63 7.28 6.49 -11.34
N ARG A 64 6.21 6.23 -12.11
CA ARG A 64 5.46 4.98 -12.04
C ARG A 64 6.25 3.85 -12.70
N PRO A 65 6.27 2.65 -12.10
CA PRO A 65 6.88 1.50 -12.74
C PRO A 65 6.06 1.08 -13.97
N SER A 66 6.75 0.59 -14.98
CA SER A 66 6.11 -0.16 -16.07
C SER A 66 5.56 -1.48 -15.55
N MET A 67 4.54 -2.04 -16.20
CA MET A 67 3.99 -3.34 -15.83
C MET A 67 5.00 -4.50 -15.89
N SER A 68 6.11 -4.36 -16.63
CA SER A 68 7.21 -5.34 -16.63
C SER A 68 8.13 -5.25 -15.40
N GLN A 69 8.07 -4.16 -14.64
CA GLN A 69 8.83 -3.96 -13.41
C GLN A 69 8.02 -4.31 -12.15
N VAL A 70 6.73 -4.59 -12.32
CA VAL A 70 5.78 -5.02 -11.28
C VAL A 70 5.63 -6.52 -11.34
#